data_AF-A0A4Q4ZW61-F1
#
_entry.id   AF-A0A4Q4ZW61-F1
#
_cell.length_a   1.000
_cell.length_b   1.000
_cell.length_c   1.000
_cell.angle_alpha   90.00
_cell.angle_beta   90.00
_cell.angle_gamma   90.00
#
_symmetry.space_group_name_H-M   'P 1'
#
loop_
_entity.id
_entity.type
_entity.pdbx_description
1 polymer ?
#
loop_
_entity_poly.entity_id
_entity_poly.type
_entity_poly.pdbx_seq_one_letter_code
_entity_poly.pdbx_strand_id
1 'polypeptide(L)'
;MVNAKTVSNLGKNYLADLLRNGVESLSSEHKSQYLNLSTHDEAATYEEKVYKIFKTNSFRTGAHDGESDFHSTFTEVSRLNHDCRPNCAYYFDHTTFAHKVIAARDIAPGEELTISYYDPLQPSSKRRQRLSQDWGFACSCRSCTAGAQQIAESDKRIEEVHQLWKELDDYTSNSKATPEKAERLVQLYKQEGIYGRLHEAYYRAAVEWIGVGNAGKAAEHAGRCIDRGRIFRGLDRPFIKNMEKLIVDPEGYPGWKFRLKS
;
A
#
# COMPACT_ATOMS: atom_id res chain seq x y z
N MET A 1 8.17 -0.79 18.68
CA MET A 1 6.79 -1.21 18.37
C MET A 1 5.87 -0.76 19.51
N VAL A 2 4.75 -0.09 19.22
CA VAL A 2 3.72 0.28 20.21
C VAL A 2 2.35 -0.17 19.72
N ASN A 3 1.52 -0.79 20.58
CA ASN A 3 0.20 -1.31 20.20
C ASN A 3 -0.81 -0.18 19.84
N ALA A 4 -1.51 -0.31 18.71
CA ALA A 4 -2.40 0.69 18.15
C ALA A 4 -3.66 0.96 18.98
N LYS A 5 -4.26 -0.07 19.61
CA LYS A 5 -5.40 0.10 20.53
C LYS A 5 -5.00 0.84 21.79
N THR A 6 -3.77 0.64 22.24
CA THR A 6 -3.19 1.40 23.35
C THR A 6 -2.96 2.86 22.94
N VAL A 7 -2.41 3.12 21.76
CA VAL A 7 -2.21 4.48 21.22
C VAL A 7 -3.51 5.28 21.11
N SER A 8 -4.61 4.65 20.67
CA SER A 8 -5.89 5.36 20.48
C SER A 8 -6.58 5.77 21.79
N ASN A 9 -6.27 5.10 22.89
CA ASN A 9 -6.95 5.27 24.19
C ASN A 9 -6.14 6.07 25.21
N LEU A 10 -4.88 6.40 24.90
CA LEU A 10 -4.00 7.15 25.79
C LEU A 10 -4.04 8.64 25.45
N GLY A 11 -4.08 9.50 26.48
CA GLY A 11 -3.90 10.94 26.30
C GLY A 11 -2.52 11.25 25.71
N LYS A 12 -2.44 12.28 24.85
CA LYS A 12 -1.19 12.70 24.15
C LYS A 12 0.03 12.75 25.08
N ASN A 13 -0.13 13.33 26.28
CA ASN A 13 0.97 13.51 27.22
C ASN A 13 1.53 12.18 27.73
N TYR A 14 0.65 11.24 28.10
CA TYR A 14 1.09 9.93 28.58
C TYR A 14 1.77 9.10 27.48
N LEU A 15 1.24 9.17 26.25
CA LEU A 15 1.89 8.54 25.10
C LEU A 15 3.27 9.18 24.81
N ALA A 16 3.38 10.51 24.92
CA ALA A 16 4.64 11.21 24.75
C ALA A 16 5.68 10.78 25.81
N ASP A 17 5.28 10.61 27.07
CA ASP A 17 6.15 10.10 28.13
C ASP A 17 6.61 8.66 27.87
N LEU A 18 5.73 7.77 27.43
CA LEU A 18 6.09 6.40 27.05
C LEU A 18 7.09 6.38 25.89
N LEU A 19 6.84 7.18 24.85
CA LEU A 19 7.73 7.29 23.70
C LEU A 19 9.08 7.89 24.10
N ARG A 20 9.09 8.91 24.97
CA ARG A 20 10.33 9.49 25.52
C ARG A 20 11.16 8.41 26.18
N ASN A 21 10.58 7.65 27.11
CA ASN A 21 11.29 6.58 27.81
C ASN A 21 11.82 5.51 26.83
N GLY A 22 11.06 5.19 25.77
CA GLY A 22 11.52 4.30 24.71
C GLY A 22 12.67 4.85 23.86
N VAL A 23 12.71 6.17 23.62
CA VAL A 23 13.81 6.83 22.91
C VAL A 23 15.05 6.97 23.79
N GLU A 24 14.88 7.21 25.09
CA GLU A 24 15.98 7.29 26.06
C GLU A 24 16.70 5.95 26.27
N SER A 25 16.02 4.82 26.04
CA SER A 25 16.62 3.49 26.15
C SER A 25 17.38 3.04 24.89
N LEU A 26 17.34 3.83 23.80
CA LEU A 26 18.12 3.56 22.60
C LEU A 26 19.61 3.83 22.82
N SER A 27 20.46 3.18 22.03
CA SER A 27 21.87 3.57 21.93
C SER A 27 22.00 5.04 21.48
N SER A 28 23.11 5.69 21.82
CA SER A 28 23.35 7.09 21.45
C SER A 28 23.23 7.33 19.94
N GLU A 29 23.66 6.36 19.12
CA GLU A 29 23.56 6.41 17.66
C GLU A 29 22.09 6.37 17.19
N HIS A 30 21.32 5.35 17.58
CA HIS A 30 19.92 5.22 17.17
C HIS A 30 19.06 6.37 17.70
N LYS A 31 19.34 6.83 18.93
CA LYS A 31 18.69 8.02 19.51
C LYS A 31 18.95 9.26 18.67
N SER A 32 20.21 9.49 18.26
CA SER A 32 20.57 10.63 17.41
C SER A 32 19.87 10.56 16.04
N GLN A 33 19.88 9.39 15.41
CA GLN A 33 19.21 9.16 14.12
C GLN A 33 17.69 9.41 14.22
N TYR A 34 17.04 8.90 15.26
CA TYR A 34 15.62 9.13 15.52
C TYR A 34 15.32 10.62 15.74
N LEU A 35 16.09 11.31 16.60
CA LEU A 35 15.89 12.73 16.92
C LEU A 35 16.22 13.68 15.75
N ASN A 36 16.84 13.16 14.68
CA ASN A 36 17.10 13.85 13.43
C ASN A 36 15.98 13.66 12.39
N LEU A 37 14.93 12.89 12.71
CA LEU A 37 13.76 12.80 11.85
C LEU A 37 12.89 14.07 11.94
N SER A 38 12.11 14.31 10.89
CA SER A 38 11.29 15.51 10.77
C SER A 38 10.12 15.49 11.76
N THR A 39 9.96 16.57 12.51
CA THR A 39 8.71 16.89 13.23
C THR A 39 7.66 17.53 12.34
N HIS A 40 8.02 17.87 11.10
CA HIS A 40 7.31 18.72 10.15
C HIS A 40 7.15 20.19 10.58
N ASP A 41 6.87 20.46 11.85
CA ASP A 41 6.74 21.80 12.44
C ASP A 41 7.58 21.94 13.73
N GLU A 42 7.59 23.13 14.33
CA GLU A 42 8.34 23.39 15.56
C GLU A 42 7.79 22.58 16.75
N ALA A 43 8.67 22.13 17.64
CA ALA A 43 8.30 21.44 18.88
C ALA A 43 8.77 22.26 20.08
N ALA A 44 7.88 22.52 21.04
CA ALA A 44 8.20 23.36 22.19
C ALA A 44 8.99 22.62 23.29
N THR A 45 8.81 21.31 23.39
CA THR A 45 9.47 20.46 24.39
C THR A 45 10.09 19.22 23.76
N TYR A 46 10.95 18.55 24.52
CA TYR A 46 11.57 17.29 24.10
C TYR A 46 10.52 16.18 23.92
N GLU A 47 9.57 16.06 24.84
CA GLU A 47 8.44 15.13 24.78
C GLU A 47 7.59 15.37 23.53
N GLU A 48 7.31 16.64 23.23
CA GLU A 48 6.55 17.00 22.04
C GLU A 48 7.34 16.65 20.77
N LYS A 49 8.65 16.92 20.74
CA LYS A 49 9.51 16.54 19.62
C LYS A 49 9.45 15.03 19.37
N VAL A 50 9.63 14.22 20.42
CA VAL A 50 9.59 12.75 20.32
C VAL A 50 8.22 12.26 19.82
N TYR A 51 7.14 12.81 20.35
CA TYR A 51 5.78 12.47 19.92
C TYR A 51 5.52 12.86 18.45
N LYS A 52 5.91 14.07 18.03
CA LYS A 52 5.74 14.54 16.66
C LYS A 52 6.52 13.69 15.67
N ILE A 53 7.78 13.38 15.98
CA ILE A 53 8.59 12.45 15.18
C ILE A 53 7.87 11.10 15.03
N PHE A 54 7.41 10.51 16.13
CA PHE A 54 6.68 9.24 16.07
C PHE A 54 5.42 9.33 15.20
N LYS A 55 4.64 10.40 15.37
CA LYS A 55 3.37 10.59 14.66
C LYS A 55 3.57 10.69 13.14
N THR A 56 4.58 11.43 12.68
CA THR A 56 4.79 11.70 11.24
C THR A 56 5.66 10.66 10.53
N ASN A 57 6.47 9.90 11.28
CA ASN A 57 7.46 8.97 10.73
C ASN A 57 7.19 7.49 11.02
N SER A 58 6.13 7.14 11.75
CA SER A 58 5.81 5.74 12.06
C SER A 58 4.98 5.05 10.98
N PHE A 59 5.25 3.75 10.83
CA PHE A 59 4.58 2.84 9.93
C PHE A 59 3.78 1.81 10.73
N ARG A 60 2.63 1.37 10.19
CA ARG A 60 1.88 0.27 10.79
C ARG A 60 2.58 -1.07 10.48
N THR A 61 2.83 -1.86 11.51
CA THR A 61 3.52 -3.15 11.46
C THR A 61 2.78 -4.21 12.28
N GLY A 62 3.08 -5.49 12.09
CA GLY A 62 2.45 -6.62 12.78
C GLY A 62 3.47 -7.67 13.20
N ALA A 63 3.17 -8.49 14.20
CA ALA A 63 4.04 -9.61 14.57
C ALA A 63 3.86 -10.80 13.61
N HIS A 64 2.66 -10.91 13.01
CA HIS A 64 2.31 -11.94 12.06
C HIS A 64 1.76 -11.35 10.74
N ASP A 65 1.58 -12.22 9.73
CA ASP A 65 0.98 -11.81 8.47
C ASP A 65 -0.43 -11.23 8.67
N GLY A 66 -0.74 -10.17 7.92
CA GLY A 66 -2.03 -9.49 7.95
C GLY A 66 -2.24 -8.59 9.16
N GLU A 67 -1.40 -8.68 10.18
CA GLU A 67 -1.48 -7.83 11.37
C GLU A 67 -0.90 -6.44 11.11
N SER A 68 -1.49 -5.44 11.77
CA SER A 68 -1.05 -4.04 11.70
C SER A 68 -1.19 -3.37 13.07
N ASP A 69 -1.08 -4.17 14.13
CA ASP A 69 -1.39 -3.76 15.50
C ASP A 69 -0.31 -2.89 16.12
N PHE A 70 0.84 -2.71 15.48
CA PHE A 70 1.94 -1.91 16.01
C PHE A 70 2.25 -0.69 15.16
N HIS A 71 2.80 0.33 15.80
CA HIS A 71 3.53 1.42 15.15
C HIS A 71 5.03 1.27 15.36
N SER A 72 5.79 1.44 14.28
CA SER A 72 7.25 1.30 14.25
C SER A 72 7.87 2.42 13.42
N THR A 73 9.00 2.97 13.89
CA THR A 73 9.77 3.99 13.16
C THR A 73 11.02 3.34 12.57
N PHE A 74 11.27 3.59 11.28
CA PHE A 74 12.45 3.10 10.56
C PHE A 74 13.20 4.30 10.00
N THR A 75 14.31 4.68 10.62
CA THR A 75 14.97 5.97 10.42
C THR A 75 15.40 6.26 8.97
N GLU A 76 15.70 5.22 8.20
CA GLU A 76 16.11 5.29 6.81
C GLU A 76 14.91 5.49 5.89
N VAL A 77 13.85 4.71 6.10
CA VAL A 77 12.63 4.78 5.28
C VAL A 77 11.85 6.06 5.56
N SER A 78 11.85 6.54 6.81
CA SER A 78 11.23 7.80 7.21
C SER A 78 11.83 9.05 6.53
N ARG A 79 12.94 8.91 5.79
CA ARG A 79 13.52 10.00 4.98
C ARG A 79 12.93 10.10 3.58
N LEU A 80 12.21 9.08 3.11
CA LEU A 80 11.63 9.07 1.78
C LEU A 80 10.40 9.98 1.74
N ASN A 81 10.39 10.95 0.82
CA ASN A 81 9.29 11.88 0.68
C ASN A 81 8.05 11.24 0.02
N HIS A 82 6.94 11.95 0.13
CA HIS A 82 5.68 11.53 -0.45
C HIS A 82 5.55 11.89 -1.94
N ASP A 83 5.10 10.93 -2.75
CA ASP A 83 4.42 11.18 -4.01
C ASP A 83 3.10 10.38 -4.04
N CYS A 84 2.03 10.97 -4.60
CA CYS A 84 0.74 10.30 -4.75
C CYS A 84 0.81 9.06 -5.66
N ARG A 85 1.77 9.06 -6.60
CA ARG A 85 2.09 8.01 -7.59
C ARG A 85 3.59 7.68 -7.50
N PRO A 86 4.02 7.06 -6.40
CA PRO A 86 5.43 6.95 -6.04
C PRO A 86 6.21 6.02 -6.98
N ASN A 87 7.52 6.21 -7.01
CA ASN A 87 8.44 5.30 -7.71
C ASN A 87 8.91 4.13 -6.86
N CYS A 88 8.68 4.16 -5.54
CA CYS A 88 8.91 3.04 -4.65
C CYS A 88 7.61 2.60 -3.97
N ALA A 89 7.54 1.32 -3.63
CA ALA A 89 6.55 0.76 -2.73
C ALA A 89 7.27 0.13 -1.54
N TYR A 90 6.55 -0.08 -0.45
CA TYR A 90 7.11 -0.68 0.74
C TYR A 90 6.18 -1.70 1.36
N TYR A 91 6.78 -2.62 2.12
CA TYR A 91 6.04 -3.51 3.01
C TYR A 91 6.89 -3.86 4.23
N PHE A 92 6.22 -4.23 5.32
CA PHE A 92 6.87 -4.77 6.50
C PHE A 92 6.95 -6.29 6.40
N ASP A 93 8.17 -6.83 6.48
CA ASP A 93 8.43 -8.26 6.53
C ASP A 93 8.50 -8.71 7.99
N HIS A 94 7.44 -9.33 8.46
CA HIS A 94 7.34 -9.84 9.84
C HIS A 94 8.27 -11.03 10.10
N THR A 95 8.77 -11.72 9.07
CA THR A 95 9.70 -12.84 9.25
C THR A 95 11.11 -12.37 9.57
N THR A 96 11.54 -11.25 8.96
CA THR A 96 12.85 -10.65 9.18
C THR A 96 12.80 -9.40 10.06
N PHE A 97 11.60 -8.99 10.52
CA PHE A 97 11.33 -7.72 11.20
C PHE A 97 11.92 -6.49 10.48
N ALA A 98 11.89 -6.50 9.14
CA ALA A 98 12.50 -5.47 8.31
C ALA A 98 11.47 -4.70 7.50
N HIS A 99 11.67 -3.39 7.37
CA HIS A 99 10.91 -2.58 6.46
C HIS A 99 11.59 -2.57 5.09
N LYS A 100 10.93 -3.14 4.08
CA LYS A 100 11.49 -3.28 2.73
C LYS A 100 10.94 -2.18 1.83
N VAL A 101 11.83 -1.51 1.10
CA VAL A 101 11.50 -0.52 0.08
C VAL A 101 11.99 -1.03 -1.26
N ILE A 102 11.11 -1.05 -2.25
CA ILE A 102 11.40 -1.63 -3.57
C ILE A 102 10.94 -0.65 -4.66
N ALA A 103 11.76 -0.50 -5.70
CA ALA A 103 11.39 0.25 -6.89
C ALA A 103 10.13 -0.36 -7.54
N ALA A 104 9.11 0.47 -7.76
CA ALA A 104 7.85 0.09 -8.39
C ALA A 104 7.89 0.21 -9.92
N ARG A 105 8.84 0.99 -10.43
CA ARG A 105 9.16 1.23 -11.84
C ARG A 105 10.64 1.57 -11.96
N ASP A 106 11.13 1.71 -13.19
CA ASP A 106 12.48 2.22 -13.45
C ASP A 106 12.64 3.63 -12.87
N ILE A 107 13.83 3.89 -12.32
CA ILE A 107 14.20 5.13 -11.63
C ILE A 107 15.47 5.67 -12.30
N ALA A 108 15.42 6.91 -12.78
CA ALA A 108 16.57 7.53 -13.44
C ALA A 108 17.60 8.03 -12.40
N PRO A 109 18.90 8.11 -12.75
CA PRO A 109 19.89 8.77 -11.90
C PRO A 109 19.49 10.20 -11.55
N GLY A 110 19.55 10.54 -10.26
CA GLY A 110 19.13 11.85 -9.75
C GLY A 110 17.62 12.01 -9.51
N GLU A 111 16.80 11.01 -9.87
CA GLU A 111 15.39 11.00 -9.50
C GLU A 111 15.22 10.69 -8.00
N GLU A 112 14.43 11.50 -7.29
CA GLU A 112 14.14 11.30 -5.88
C GLU A 112 13.36 10.00 -5.63
N LEU A 113 13.77 9.22 -4.63
CA LEU A 113 13.02 8.04 -4.19
C LEU A 113 11.82 8.48 -3.33
N THR A 114 10.62 8.08 -3.74
CA THR A 114 9.37 8.49 -3.09
C THR A 114 8.48 7.30 -2.76
N ILE A 115 7.68 7.44 -1.70
CA ILE A 115 6.67 6.46 -1.27
C ILE A 115 5.30 7.13 -1.11
N SER A 116 4.23 6.34 -1.03
CA SER A 116 2.92 6.89 -0.66
C SER A 116 2.70 6.73 0.84
N TYR A 117 2.42 7.83 1.56
CA TYR A 117 2.19 7.79 3.02
C TYR A 117 0.82 7.23 3.40
N TYR A 118 -0.06 7.08 2.41
CA TYR A 118 -1.41 6.58 2.57
C TYR A 118 -1.78 5.70 1.36
N ASP A 119 -2.99 5.12 1.36
CA ASP A 119 -3.50 4.38 0.21
C ASP A 119 -3.64 5.30 -1.03
N PRO A 120 -2.86 5.10 -2.10
CA PRO A 120 -2.90 5.96 -3.28
C PRO A 120 -4.22 5.89 -4.06
N LEU A 121 -5.07 4.88 -3.83
CA LEU A 121 -6.39 4.73 -4.47
C LEU A 121 -7.44 5.61 -3.78
N GLN A 122 -7.22 6.93 -3.80
CA GLN A 122 -8.12 7.92 -3.22
C GLN A 122 -8.27 9.12 -4.17
N PRO A 123 -9.43 9.79 -4.19
CA PRO A 123 -9.64 11.00 -5.00
C PRO A 123 -8.77 12.15 -4.51
N SER A 124 -8.47 13.10 -5.39
CA SER A 124 -7.52 14.20 -5.18
C SER A 124 -7.84 15.06 -3.95
N SER A 125 -9.12 15.35 -3.70
CA SER A 125 -9.58 16.09 -2.53
C SER A 125 -9.18 15.40 -1.23
N LYS A 126 -9.41 14.09 -1.13
CA LYS A 126 -9.08 13.28 0.03
C LYS A 126 -7.56 13.17 0.24
N ARG A 127 -6.80 13.01 -0.85
CA ARG A 127 -5.33 12.99 -0.81
C ARG A 127 -4.78 14.30 -0.22
N ARG A 128 -5.21 15.45 -0.76
CA ARG A 128 -4.76 16.79 -0.32
C ARG A 128 -5.16 17.08 1.11
N GLN A 129 -6.41 16.78 1.48
CA GLN A 129 -6.90 16.95 2.84
C GLN A 129 -6.06 16.15 3.83
N ARG A 130 -5.83 14.86 3.54
CA ARG A 130 -5.08 13.97 4.42
C ARG A 130 -3.64 14.44 4.62
N LEU A 131 -2.95 14.81 3.55
CA LEU A 131 -1.59 15.33 3.64
C LEU A 131 -1.51 16.60 4.48
N SER A 132 -2.46 17.52 4.30
CA SER A 132 -2.53 18.74 5.10
C SER A 132 -2.87 18.48 6.57
N GLN A 133 -3.71 17.49 6.87
CA GLN A 133 -4.15 17.21 8.25
C GLN A 133 -3.16 16.35 9.04
N ASP A 134 -2.63 15.30 8.40
CA ASP A 134 -1.81 14.30 9.07
C ASP A 134 -0.32 14.70 9.05
N TRP A 135 0.14 15.31 7.95
CA TRP A 135 1.54 15.72 7.78
C TRP A 135 1.75 17.22 7.69
N GLY A 136 0.75 18.05 7.42
CA GLY A 136 0.88 19.51 7.44
C GLY A 136 1.40 20.17 6.16
N PHE A 137 1.53 19.46 5.04
CA PHE A 137 2.01 20.04 3.77
C PHE A 137 1.04 19.85 2.60
N ALA A 138 1.17 20.72 1.59
CA ALA A 138 0.52 20.57 0.29
C ALA A 138 1.44 19.80 -0.66
N CYS A 139 0.97 18.66 -1.19
CA CYS A 139 1.79 17.84 -2.10
C CYS A 139 1.94 18.50 -3.47
N SER A 140 3.19 18.59 -3.94
CA SER A 140 3.60 19.17 -5.21
C SER A 140 3.78 18.16 -6.35
N CYS A 141 3.44 16.88 -6.12
CA CYS A 141 3.58 15.85 -7.15
C CYS A 141 2.76 16.16 -8.40
N ARG A 142 3.15 15.57 -9.54
CA ARG A 142 2.49 15.75 -10.84
C ARG A 142 0.97 15.50 -10.79
N SER A 143 0.50 14.57 -9.97
CA SER A 143 -0.93 14.24 -9.86
C SER A 143 -1.72 15.27 -9.06
N CYS A 144 -1.08 16.02 -8.17
CA CYS A 144 -1.71 17.07 -7.38
C CYS A 144 -1.62 18.45 -8.04
N THR A 145 -0.60 18.68 -8.88
CA THR A 145 -0.35 19.95 -9.58
C THR A 145 -0.79 19.94 -11.06
N ALA A 146 -1.33 18.83 -11.56
CA ALA A 146 -1.92 18.74 -12.88
C ALA A 146 -3.10 19.72 -13.11
N GLY A 147 -3.49 19.91 -14.37
CA GLY A 147 -4.64 20.73 -14.73
C GLY A 147 -5.96 20.15 -14.21
N ALA A 148 -6.96 21.02 -13.99
CA ALA A 148 -8.24 20.64 -13.41
C ALA A 148 -8.94 19.48 -14.13
N GLN A 149 -8.86 19.46 -15.47
CA GLN A 149 -9.41 18.36 -16.28
C GLN A 149 -8.70 17.03 -15.99
N GLN A 150 -7.36 17.02 -15.97
CA GLN A 150 -6.57 15.81 -15.72
C GLN A 150 -6.81 15.26 -14.30
N ILE A 151 -6.97 16.15 -13.32
CA ILE A 151 -7.36 15.78 -11.96
C ILE A 151 -8.75 15.13 -11.95
N ALA A 152 -9.74 15.75 -12.60
CA ALA A 152 -11.10 15.21 -12.66
C ALA A 152 -11.15 13.84 -13.37
N GLU A 153 -10.36 13.65 -14.42
CA GLU A 153 -10.23 12.36 -15.10
C GLU A 153 -9.56 11.29 -14.21
N SER A 154 -8.53 11.66 -13.45
CA SER A 154 -7.91 10.75 -12.46
C SER A 154 -8.91 10.38 -11.37
N ASP A 155 -9.68 11.33 -10.85
CA ASP A 155 -10.68 11.07 -9.82
C ASP A 155 -11.79 10.13 -10.34
N LYS A 156 -12.24 10.30 -11.58
CA LYS A 156 -13.17 9.36 -12.24
C LYS A 156 -12.59 7.96 -12.39
N ARG A 157 -11.30 7.84 -12.74
CA ARG A 157 -10.61 6.54 -12.82
C ARG A 157 -10.51 5.87 -11.45
N ILE A 158 -10.27 6.63 -10.39
CA ILE A 158 -10.26 6.10 -9.01
C ILE A 158 -11.64 5.65 -8.57
N GLU A 159 -12.71 6.39 -8.91
CA GLU A 159 -14.08 5.96 -8.67
C GLU A 159 -14.40 4.65 -9.41
N GLU A 160 -14.00 4.54 -10.68
CA GLU A 160 -14.15 3.32 -11.47
C GLU A 160 -13.40 2.14 -10.86
N VAL A 161 -12.17 2.33 -10.35
CA VAL A 161 -11.43 1.29 -9.62
C VAL A 161 -12.23 0.76 -8.44
N HIS A 162 -12.80 1.65 -7.62
CA HIS A 162 -13.60 1.25 -6.47
C HIS A 162 -14.87 0.50 -6.85
N GLN A 163 -15.52 0.90 -7.96
CA GLN A 163 -16.68 0.20 -8.48
C GLN A 163 -16.31 -1.20 -8.98
N LEU A 164 -15.24 -1.31 -9.76
CA LEU A 164 -14.76 -2.59 -10.28
C LEU A 164 -14.34 -3.55 -9.17
N TRP A 165 -13.72 -3.07 -8.09
CA TRP A 165 -13.44 -3.91 -6.93
C TRP A 165 -14.71 -4.53 -6.34
N LYS A 166 -15.77 -3.74 -6.13
CA LYS A 166 -17.04 -4.25 -5.61
C LYS A 166 -17.66 -5.31 -6.53
N GLU A 167 -17.59 -5.09 -7.84
CA GLU A 167 -18.18 -6.02 -8.82
C GLU A 167 -17.35 -7.30 -8.95
N LEU A 168 -16.02 -7.20 -9.01
CA LEU A 168 -15.11 -8.33 -9.17
C LEU A 168 -15.00 -9.17 -7.89
N ASP A 169 -15.18 -8.56 -6.72
CA ASP A 169 -15.19 -9.27 -5.43
C ASP A 169 -16.61 -9.78 -5.06
N ASP A 170 -17.60 -9.63 -5.95
CA ASP A 170 -18.90 -10.25 -5.84
C ASP A 170 -18.88 -11.66 -6.46
N TYR A 171 -18.96 -12.68 -5.60
CA TYR A 171 -19.02 -14.09 -5.98
C TYR A 171 -20.44 -14.67 -5.88
N THR A 172 -21.45 -13.82 -5.65
CA THR A 172 -22.85 -14.25 -5.65
C THR A 172 -23.36 -14.49 -7.07
N SER A 173 -24.53 -15.11 -7.18
CA SER A 173 -25.22 -15.34 -8.45
C SER A 173 -25.63 -14.05 -9.18
N ASN A 174 -25.64 -12.91 -8.49
CA ASN A 174 -25.99 -11.59 -9.04
C ASN A 174 -24.78 -10.80 -9.55
N SER A 175 -23.58 -11.38 -9.46
CA SER A 175 -22.35 -10.71 -9.84
C SER A 175 -22.38 -10.24 -11.29
N LYS A 176 -21.86 -9.02 -11.49
CA LYS A 176 -21.65 -8.41 -12.81
C LYS A 176 -20.19 -8.51 -13.26
N ALA A 177 -19.35 -9.24 -12.55
CA ALA A 177 -17.95 -9.43 -12.89
C ALA A 177 -17.80 -10.09 -14.26
N THR A 178 -16.87 -9.58 -15.05
CA THR A 178 -16.45 -10.22 -16.30
C THR A 178 -14.93 -10.10 -16.45
N PRO A 179 -14.31 -10.95 -17.28
CA PRO A 179 -12.90 -10.81 -17.60
C PRO A 179 -12.54 -9.42 -18.15
N GLU A 180 -13.40 -8.80 -18.98
CA GLU A 180 -13.18 -7.48 -19.55
C GLU A 180 -13.12 -6.38 -18.47
N LYS A 181 -13.95 -6.51 -17.43
CA LYS A 181 -13.90 -5.61 -16.26
C LYS A 181 -12.63 -5.79 -15.46
N ALA A 182 -12.14 -7.03 -15.33
CA ALA A 182 -10.87 -7.29 -14.66
C ALA A 182 -9.67 -6.75 -15.48
N GLU A 183 -9.70 -6.88 -16.81
CA GLU A 183 -8.72 -6.26 -17.69
C GLU A 183 -8.74 -4.73 -17.58
N ARG A 184 -9.95 -4.15 -17.51
CA ARG A 184 -10.13 -2.71 -17.29
C ARG A 184 -9.48 -2.27 -15.98
N LEU A 185 -9.66 -3.03 -14.90
CA LEU A 185 -9.00 -2.76 -13.62
C LEU A 185 -7.47 -2.74 -13.74
N VAL A 186 -6.88 -3.71 -14.46
CA VAL A 186 -5.43 -3.73 -14.73
C VAL A 186 -4.99 -2.47 -15.48
N GLN A 187 -5.74 -2.03 -16.49
CA GLN A 187 -5.42 -0.81 -17.23
C GLN A 187 -5.52 0.44 -16.36
N LEU A 188 -6.54 0.56 -15.51
CA LEU A 188 -6.70 1.70 -14.61
C LEU A 188 -5.52 1.81 -13.63
N TYR A 189 -5.05 0.69 -13.07
CA TYR A 189 -3.87 0.70 -12.20
C TYR A 189 -2.63 1.20 -12.92
N LYS A 190 -2.41 0.77 -14.17
CA LYS A 190 -1.28 1.23 -14.99
C LYS A 190 -1.39 2.71 -15.34
N GLN A 191 -2.57 3.16 -15.77
CA GLN A 191 -2.84 4.56 -16.11
C GLN A 191 -2.65 5.50 -14.92
N GLU A 192 -3.09 5.05 -13.74
CA GLU A 192 -2.88 5.81 -12.51
C GLU A 192 -1.44 5.70 -11.99
N GLY A 193 -0.64 4.71 -12.42
CA GLY A 193 0.73 4.52 -11.93
C GLY A 193 0.80 3.78 -10.59
N ILE A 194 -0.17 2.93 -10.30
CA ILE A 194 -0.31 2.15 -9.06
C ILE A 194 0.45 0.82 -9.16
N TYR A 195 1.76 0.91 -9.46
CA TYR A 195 2.56 -0.27 -9.80
C TYR A 195 2.86 -1.18 -8.60
N GLY A 196 3.02 -0.62 -7.39
CA GLY A 196 3.28 -1.39 -6.17
C GLY A 196 2.13 -2.31 -5.74
N ARG A 197 0.90 -2.04 -6.21
CA ARG A 197 -0.30 -2.83 -5.92
C ARG A 197 -0.88 -3.56 -7.13
N LEU A 198 -0.18 -3.55 -8.27
CA LEU A 198 -0.69 -4.10 -9.54
C LEU A 198 -1.00 -5.61 -9.46
N HIS A 199 -0.37 -6.33 -8.53
CA HIS A 199 -0.70 -7.74 -8.24
C HIS A 199 -2.18 -7.94 -7.87
N GLU A 200 -2.83 -6.96 -7.23
CA GLU A 200 -4.24 -7.04 -6.83
C GLU A 200 -5.20 -7.03 -8.04
N ALA A 201 -4.85 -6.30 -9.10
CA ALA A 201 -5.60 -6.28 -10.34
C ALA A 201 -5.36 -7.57 -11.15
N TYR A 202 -4.10 -8.03 -11.20
CA TYR A 202 -3.76 -9.30 -11.85
C TYR A 202 -4.43 -10.51 -11.18
N TYR A 203 -4.52 -10.53 -9.86
CA TYR A 203 -5.24 -11.58 -9.13
C TYR A 203 -6.70 -11.68 -9.61
N ARG A 204 -7.42 -10.55 -9.65
CA ARG A 204 -8.81 -10.50 -10.11
C ARG A 204 -8.94 -10.90 -11.58
N ALA A 205 -8.01 -10.48 -12.43
CA ALA A 205 -7.99 -10.90 -13.83
C ALA A 205 -7.81 -12.42 -13.98
N ALA A 206 -6.90 -13.03 -13.21
CA ALA A 206 -6.72 -14.47 -13.20
C ALA A 206 -7.99 -15.20 -12.75
N VAL A 207 -8.63 -14.72 -11.67
CA VAL A 207 -9.89 -15.28 -11.14
C VAL A 207 -11.03 -15.20 -12.16
N GLU A 208 -11.21 -14.07 -12.86
CA GLU A 208 -12.30 -13.95 -13.83
C GLU A 208 -12.05 -14.79 -15.09
N TRP A 209 -10.80 -14.88 -15.58
CA TRP A 209 -10.48 -15.72 -16.73
C TRP A 209 -10.63 -17.21 -16.42
N ILE A 210 -10.23 -17.67 -15.22
CA ILE A 210 -10.47 -19.07 -14.83
C ILE A 210 -11.96 -19.34 -14.64
N GLY A 211 -12.71 -18.35 -14.16
CA GLY A 211 -14.16 -18.41 -14.00
C GLY A 211 -14.93 -18.59 -15.30
N VAL A 212 -14.39 -18.18 -16.45
CA VAL A 212 -14.98 -18.46 -17.77
C VAL A 212 -14.33 -19.64 -18.49
N GLY A 213 -13.42 -20.38 -17.82
CA GLY A 213 -12.73 -21.55 -18.36
C GLY A 213 -11.60 -21.23 -19.34
N ASN A 214 -11.05 -20.02 -19.32
CA ASN A 214 -9.91 -19.65 -20.16
C ASN A 214 -8.59 -19.82 -19.38
N ALA A 215 -8.07 -21.06 -19.37
CA ALA A 215 -6.84 -21.42 -18.66
C ALA A 215 -5.62 -20.56 -19.07
N GLY A 216 -5.46 -20.29 -20.38
CA GLY A 216 -4.30 -19.56 -20.89
C GLY A 216 -4.20 -18.13 -20.36
N LYS A 217 -5.29 -17.36 -20.46
CA LYS A 217 -5.31 -16.00 -19.92
C LYS A 217 -5.28 -15.98 -18.40
N ALA A 218 -5.91 -16.96 -17.74
CA ALA A 218 -5.86 -17.07 -16.30
C ALA A 218 -4.42 -17.29 -15.81
N ALA A 219 -3.67 -18.19 -16.44
CA ALA A 219 -2.28 -18.46 -16.13
C ALA A 219 -1.36 -17.25 -16.41
N GLU A 220 -1.59 -16.51 -17.50
CA GLU A 220 -0.84 -15.27 -17.81
C GLU A 220 -0.95 -14.25 -16.68
N HIS A 221 -2.17 -13.97 -16.23
CA HIS A 221 -2.39 -13.00 -15.15
C HIS A 221 -1.96 -13.54 -13.79
N ALA A 222 -2.14 -14.84 -13.53
CA ALA A 222 -1.64 -15.49 -12.32
C ALA A 222 -0.12 -15.36 -12.20
N GLY A 223 0.63 -15.58 -13.30
CA GLY A 223 2.08 -15.39 -13.34
C GLY A 223 2.49 -13.96 -12.99
N ARG A 224 1.86 -12.96 -13.62
CA ARG A 224 2.09 -11.54 -13.31
C ARG A 224 1.73 -11.16 -11.88
N CYS A 225 0.67 -11.76 -11.33
CA CYS A 225 0.28 -11.61 -9.93
C CYS A 225 1.37 -12.14 -8.99
N ILE A 226 1.90 -13.33 -9.26
CA ILE A 226 2.96 -13.96 -8.49
C ILE A 226 4.23 -13.11 -8.53
N ASP A 227 4.69 -12.71 -9.71
CA ASP A 227 5.93 -11.93 -9.88
C ASP A 227 5.88 -10.63 -9.07
N ARG A 228 4.80 -9.86 -9.24
CA ARG A 228 4.60 -8.61 -8.50
C ARG A 228 4.35 -8.85 -7.01
N GLY A 229 3.60 -9.89 -6.66
CA GLY A 229 3.28 -10.26 -5.28
C GLY A 229 4.51 -10.62 -4.47
N ARG A 230 5.41 -11.43 -5.03
CA ARG A 230 6.68 -11.82 -4.39
C ARG A 230 7.56 -10.60 -4.09
N ILE A 231 7.59 -9.65 -5.02
CA ILE A 231 8.37 -8.41 -4.88
C ILE A 231 7.79 -7.48 -3.81
N PHE A 232 6.48 -7.20 -3.85
CA PHE A 232 5.86 -6.15 -3.04
C PHE A 232 5.18 -6.64 -1.77
N ARG A 233 4.95 -7.94 -1.62
CA ARG A 233 4.32 -8.54 -0.44
C ARG A 233 5.21 -9.58 0.22
N GLY A 234 6.26 -10.08 -0.42
CA GLY A 234 7.08 -11.18 0.08
C GLY A 234 6.70 -12.54 -0.52
N LEU A 235 7.55 -13.55 -0.32
CA LEU A 235 7.49 -14.82 -1.05
C LEU A 235 6.32 -15.71 -0.62
N ASP A 236 6.04 -15.78 0.68
CA ASP A 236 5.06 -16.71 1.24
C ASP A 236 3.76 -15.99 1.59
N ARG A 237 2.85 -15.87 0.61
CA ARG A 237 1.51 -15.31 0.82
C ARG A 237 0.42 -16.26 0.34
N PRO A 238 -0.73 -16.35 1.04
CA PRO A 238 -1.83 -17.21 0.62
C PRO A 238 -2.29 -16.99 -0.83
N PHE A 239 -2.38 -15.72 -1.27
CA PHE A 239 -2.80 -15.42 -2.63
C PHE A 239 -1.76 -15.87 -3.68
N ILE A 240 -0.46 -15.85 -3.36
CA ILE A 240 0.61 -16.34 -4.25
C ILE A 240 0.47 -17.85 -4.42
N LYS A 241 0.35 -18.59 -3.31
CA LYS A 241 0.12 -20.05 -3.33
C LYS A 241 -1.13 -20.43 -4.11
N ASN A 242 -2.20 -19.63 -4.01
CA ASN A 242 -3.43 -19.85 -4.79
C ASN A 242 -3.20 -19.67 -6.29
N MET A 243 -2.47 -18.63 -6.70
CA MET A 243 -2.12 -18.42 -8.11
C MET A 243 -1.17 -19.49 -8.65
N GLU A 244 -0.22 -19.98 -7.83
CA GLU A 244 0.67 -21.09 -8.21
C GLU A 244 -0.14 -22.37 -8.50
N LYS A 245 -1.11 -22.71 -7.63
CA LYS A 245 -2.02 -23.83 -7.85
C LYS A 245 -2.85 -23.67 -9.13
N LEU A 246 -3.36 -22.46 -9.39
CA LEU A 246 -4.10 -22.16 -10.62
C LEU A 246 -3.26 -22.42 -11.86
N ILE A 247 -1.98 -22.05 -11.87
CA ILE A 247 -1.08 -22.28 -13.02
C ILE A 247 -0.80 -23.77 -13.22
N VAL A 248 -0.60 -24.53 -12.13
CA VAL A 248 -0.24 -25.96 -12.19
C VAL A 248 -1.39 -26.81 -12.72
N ASP A 249 -2.61 -26.57 -12.24
CA ASP A 249 -3.81 -27.31 -12.65
C ASP A 249 -5.02 -26.37 -12.76
N PRO A 250 -5.16 -25.67 -13.91
CA PRO A 250 -6.26 -24.74 -14.12
C PRO A 250 -7.64 -25.41 -14.07
N GLU A 251 -7.78 -26.64 -14.59
CA GLU A 251 -9.07 -27.33 -14.68
C GLU A 251 -9.50 -27.93 -13.34
N GLY A 252 -8.54 -28.38 -12.53
CA GLY A 252 -8.78 -28.81 -11.14
C GLY A 252 -8.84 -27.66 -10.12
N TYR A 253 -8.55 -26.42 -10.52
CA TYR A 253 -8.64 -25.26 -9.64
C TYR A 253 -10.11 -25.00 -9.21
N PRO A 254 -10.40 -24.74 -7.92
CA PRO A 254 -11.79 -24.56 -7.45
C PRO A 254 -12.62 -23.48 -8.16
N GLY A 255 -11.97 -22.52 -8.83
CA GLY A 255 -12.61 -21.49 -9.65
C GLY A 255 -12.80 -21.87 -11.12
N TRP A 256 -12.60 -23.11 -11.54
CA TRP A 256 -12.79 -23.49 -12.93
C TRP A 256 -14.24 -23.31 -13.36
N LYS A 257 -14.46 -22.47 -14.40
CA LYS A 257 -15.78 -22.24 -15.02
C LYS A 257 -16.88 -21.73 -14.06
N PHE A 258 -16.54 -21.17 -12.89
CA PHE A 258 -17.54 -20.75 -11.90
C PHE A 258 -18.48 -19.62 -12.36
N ARG A 259 -18.09 -18.85 -13.40
CA ARG A 259 -18.91 -17.80 -14.04
C ARG A 259 -19.79 -18.35 -15.16
N LEU A 260 -19.52 -19.56 -15.65
CA LEU A 260 -20.41 -20.26 -16.55
C LEU A 260 -21.49 -20.91 -15.69
N LYS A 261 -22.68 -20.29 -15.63
CA LYS A 261 -23.83 -20.86 -14.93
C LYS A 261 -24.00 -22.32 -15.38
N SER A 262 -24.13 -23.23 -14.42
CA SER A 262 -24.71 -24.56 -14.62
C SER A 262 -26.13 -24.44 -15.15
#